data_AF-A0A1H9V9J0-F1
#
_entry.id   AF-A0A1H9V9J0-F1
#
_cell.length_a   1.000
_cell.length_b   1.000
_cell.length_c   1.000
_cell.angle_alpha   90.00
_cell.angle_beta   90.00
_cell.angle_gamma   90.00
#
_symmetry.space_group_name_H-M   'P 1'
#
loop_
_entity.id
_entity.type
_entity.pdbx_description
1 polymer ?
#
loop_
_entity_poly.entity_id
_entity_poly.type
_entity_poly.pdbx_seq_one_letter_code
_entity_poly.pdbx_strand_id
1 'polypeptide(L)'
;MKVRVKIFIGTLLVLLVACTPDGAASDSTDQQPSSSPVQETPTNETNKEDTDTSAVSLKEEYLQKLNAAKQEMDKMQENPEDSSTYALKKIEGERFDVWDGLLNEVYGVLQDQLSHDKMEQLREEQREWIEYRDNTAKEASLQYEGGTMEQLEYVAVMNDLTEDRTFELVNKYMK
;
A
#
# COMPACT_ATOMS: atom_id res chain seq x y z
N MET A 1 -4.57 -18.11 23.60
CA MET A 1 -3.76 -16.86 23.60
C MET A 1 -2.60 -17.07 22.63
N LYS A 2 -2.82 -16.85 21.32
CA LYS A 2 -1.76 -16.99 20.32
C LYS A 2 -1.05 -15.64 20.22
N VAL A 3 0.21 -15.60 20.63
CA VAL A 3 1.09 -14.44 20.54
C VAL A 3 1.46 -14.29 19.06
N ARG A 4 0.93 -13.27 18.38
CA ARG A 4 1.35 -12.93 17.02
C ARG A 4 2.75 -12.29 17.10
N VAL A 5 3.78 -13.04 16.71
CA VAL A 5 5.15 -12.55 16.60
C VAL A 5 5.23 -11.66 15.37
N LYS A 6 5.23 -10.33 15.56
CA LYS A 6 5.48 -9.37 14.49
C LYS A 6 6.98 -9.34 14.20
N ILE A 7 7.41 -10.03 13.14
CA ILE A 7 8.78 -9.92 12.63
C ILE A 7 8.83 -8.63 11.80
N PHE A 8 9.47 -7.59 12.34
CA PHE A 8 9.83 -6.39 11.59
C PHE A 8 11.19 -6.65 10.90
N ILE A 9 11.18 -6.96 9.60
CA ILE A 9 12.42 -7.02 8.81
C ILE A 9 12.66 -5.63 8.23
N GLY A 10 13.69 -4.99 8.77
CA GLY A 10 14.13 -3.65 8.40
C GLY A 10 14.68 -3.56 6.98
N THR A 11 14.44 -2.38 6.41
CA THR A 11 14.80 -1.89 5.08
C THR A 11 16.23 -2.25 4.66
N LEU A 12 16.37 -2.99 3.55
CA LEU A 12 17.64 -3.26 2.89
C LEU A 12 18.00 -2.09 1.96
N LEU A 13 18.97 -1.28 2.37
CA LEU A 13 19.50 -0.17 1.58
C LEU A 13 20.39 -0.72 0.44
N VAL A 14 19.92 -0.65 -0.81
CA VAL A 14 20.70 -0.99 -1.99
C VAL A 14 21.54 0.23 -2.43
N LEU A 15 22.87 0.12 -2.31
CA LEU A 15 23.81 1.09 -2.86
C LEU A 15 23.96 0.88 -4.37
N LEU A 16 23.44 1.81 -5.16
CA LEU A 16 23.70 1.91 -6.61
C LEU A 16 25.12 2.43 -6.85
N VAL A 17 25.94 1.61 -7.51
CA VAL A 17 27.24 2.00 -8.06
C VAL A 17 27.03 2.58 -9.45
N ALA A 18 27.35 3.87 -9.61
CA ALA A 18 27.35 4.56 -10.90
C ALA A 18 28.63 4.25 -11.68
N CYS A 19 28.49 3.90 -12.96
CA CYS A 19 29.61 3.90 -13.90
C CYS A 19 29.13 4.28 -15.31
N THR A 20 29.47 5.48 -15.74
CA THR A 20 29.73 5.91 -17.13
C THR A 20 30.90 6.92 -17.03
N PRO A 21 31.77 7.14 -18.06
CA PRO A 21 31.39 7.33 -19.47
C PRO A 21 32.42 6.86 -20.52
N ASP A 22 32.04 6.85 -21.81
CA ASP A 22 32.79 7.54 -22.88
C ASP A 22 32.14 7.41 -24.27
N GLY A 23 32.28 8.46 -25.10
CA GLY A 23 32.16 8.35 -26.56
C GLY A 23 31.35 9.43 -27.31
N ALA A 24 32.02 10.57 -27.61
CA ALA A 24 32.08 11.37 -28.87
C ALA A 24 30.93 11.31 -29.92
N ALA A 25 30.60 12.31 -30.75
CA ALA A 25 30.93 13.72 -31.00
C ALA A 25 30.08 14.16 -32.25
N SER A 26 29.76 15.47 -32.40
CA SER A 26 29.42 16.24 -33.64
C SER A 26 28.48 17.39 -33.26
N ASP A 27 28.96 18.59 -32.95
CA ASP A 27 29.33 19.72 -33.83
C ASP A 27 28.20 20.30 -34.71
N SER A 28 27.76 21.53 -34.38
CA SER A 28 27.53 22.66 -35.31
C SER A 28 27.07 23.92 -34.54
N THR A 29 27.83 25.00 -34.71
CA THR A 29 27.60 26.42 -34.31
C THR A 29 26.42 27.02 -35.14
N ASP A 30 25.64 28.04 -34.77
CA ASP A 30 26.05 29.44 -34.55
C ASP A 30 24.86 30.39 -34.20
N GLN A 31 25.20 31.50 -33.52
CA GLN A 31 24.53 32.83 -33.43
C GLN A 31 23.36 33.17 -32.44
N GLN A 32 23.72 34.00 -31.45
CA GLN A 32 22.95 34.96 -30.60
C GLN A 32 22.66 36.26 -31.41
N PRO A 33 21.83 37.30 -31.04
CA PRO A 33 21.33 37.74 -29.73
C PRO A 33 19.86 38.28 -29.65
N SER A 34 19.36 38.54 -28.42
CA SER A 34 18.88 39.89 -27.95
C SER A 34 17.69 39.91 -26.96
N SER A 35 17.95 40.53 -25.79
CA SER A 35 17.14 41.47 -24.99
C SER A 35 15.90 41.07 -24.14
N SER A 36 16.08 41.22 -22.82
CA SER A 36 15.20 41.40 -21.64
C SER A 36 14.16 42.57 -21.77
N PRO A 37 13.31 43.00 -20.78
CA PRO A 37 13.37 42.82 -19.28
C PRO A 37 12.05 42.79 -18.42
N VAL A 38 12.14 42.27 -17.17
CA VAL A 38 11.63 42.80 -15.85
C VAL A 38 10.08 42.91 -15.64
N GLN A 39 9.39 42.66 -14.52
CA GLN A 39 9.60 42.90 -13.07
C GLN A 39 8.58 42.14 -12.17
N GLU A 40 8.85 42.20 -10.87
CA GLU A 40 8.24 41.58 -9.67
C GLU A 40 6.80 42.00 -9.26
N THR A 41 6.22 41.14 -8.39
CA THR A 41 5.13 41.18 -7.38
C THR A 41 4.80 42.52 -6.67
N PRO A 42 3.78 42.68 -5.76
CA PRO A 42 2.86 41.73 -5.07
C PRO A 42 1.35 42.17 -5.16
N THR A 43 0.30 41.54 -4.63
CA THR A 43 -0.11 41.34 -3.21
C THR A 43 -1.58 40.88 -3.26
N ASN A 44 -2.00 39.86 -2.51
CA ASN A 44 -2.96 40.00 -1.40
C ASN A 44 -3.46 38.64 -0.92
N GLU A 45 -3.21 38.42 0.36
CA GLU A 45 -3.85 37.45 1.22
C GLU A 45 -5.37 37.58 1.15
N THR A 46 -6.06 36.45 1.15
CA THR A 46 -7.27 36.31 1.96
C THR A 46 -7.30 34.88 2.44
N ASN A 47 -7.02 34.74 3.73
CA ASN A 47 -7.36 33.60 4.53
C ASN A 47 -8.81 33.19 4.26
N LYS A 48 -9.01 31.96 3.80
CA LYS A 48 -10.18 31.18 4.18
C LYS A 48 -9.70 29.96 4.93
N GLU A 49 -9.54 30.19 6.21
CA GLU A 49 -9.71 29.19 7.24
C GLU A 49 -11.18 28.75 7.18
N ASP A 50 -11.49 27.80 6.31
CA ASP A 50 -12.73 27.03 6.41
C ASP A 50 -12.49 25.92 7.44
N THR A 51 -12.56 26.32 8.70
CA THR A 51 -13.05 25.43 9.75
C THR A 51 -14.57 25.38 9.59
N ASP A 52 -15.09 24.32 8.98
CA ASP A 52 -16.47 23.94 9.20
C ASP A 52 -16.55 22.43 9.51
N THR A 53 -16.93 22.17 10.75
CA THR A 53 -17.01 20.85 11.37
C THR A 53 -18.37 20.26 11.03
N SER A 54 -18.45 19.42 10.00
CA SER A 54 -19.64 18.58 9.77
C SER A 54 -19.41 17.48 8.72
N ALA A 55 -18.40 16.64 8.91
CA ALA A 55 -18.30 15.35 8.23
C ALA A 55 -17.25 14.50 8.94
N VAL A 56 -17.54 13.22 9.12
CA VAL A 56 -16.49 12.20 9.28
C VAL A 56 -15.48 12.44 8.15
N SER A 57 -14.20 12.68 8.44
CA SER A 57 -13.22 12.80 7.35
C SER A 57 -13.26 11.52 6.52
N LEU A 58 -13.06 11.59 5.20
CA LEU A 58 -13.12 10.40 4.35
C LEU A 58 -12.16 9.31 4.87
N LYS A 59 -11.01 9.72 5.37
CA LYS A 59 -10.11 8.88 6.17
C LYS A 59 -10.81 8.16 7.33
N GLU A 60 -11.53 8.87 8.19
CA GLU A 60 -12.24 8.27 9.33
C GLU A 60 -13.36 7.32 8.86
N GLU A 61 -14.06 7.64 7.77
CA GLU A 61 -15.07 6.75 7.17
C GLU A 61 -14.43 5.42 6.72
N TYR A 62 -13.31 5.50 6.01
CA TYR A 62 -12.57 4.31 5.61
C TYR A 62 -12.00 3.55 6.80
N LEU A 63 -11.45 4.22 7.82
CA LEU A 63 -10.98 3.55 9.03
C LEU A 63 -12.12 2.82 9.75
N GLN A 64 -13.31 3.41 9.81
CA GLN A 64 -14.49 2.73 10.35
C GLN A 64 -14.88 1.51 9.51
N LYS A 65 -14.88 1.63 8.18
CA LYS A 65 -15.12 0.51 7.25
C LYS A 65 -14.11 -0.62 7.44
N LEU A 66 -12.82 -0.31 7.50
CA LEU A 66 -11.76 -1.30 7.71
C LEU A 66 -11.87 -1.99 9.07
N ASN A 67 -12.17 -1.24 10.14
CA ASN A 67 -12.38 -1.81 11.46
C ASN A 67 -13.62 -2.72 11.52
N ALA A 68 -14.71 -2.33 10.85
CA ALA A 68 -15.92 -3.16 10.77
C ALA A 68 -15.65 -4.46 9.99
N ALA A 69 -14.96 -4.37 8.85
CA ALA A 69 -14.54 -5.55 8.08
C ALA A 69 -13.64 -6.46 8.93
N LYS A 70 -12.64 -5.88 9.60
CA LYS A 70 -11.76 -6.62 10.52
C LYS A 70 -12.54 -7.39 11.58
N GLN A 71 -13.46 -6.72 12.28
CA GLN A 71 -14.28 -7.37 13.30
C GLN A 71 -15.12 -8.51 12.73
N GLU A 72 -15.66 -8.36 11.53
CA GLU A 72 -16.44 -9.42 10.90
C GLU A 72 -15.57 -10.62 10.50
N MET A 73 -14.38 -10.37 9.93
CA MET A 73 -13.44 -11.44 9.59
C MET A 73 -12.91 -12.17 10.84
N ASP A 74 -12.59 -11.42 11.90
CA ASP A 74 -12.12 -11.99 13.16
C ASP A 74 -13.22 -12.90 13.78
N LYS A 75 -14.50 -12.50 13.73
CA LYS A 75 -15.62 -13.35 14.18
C LYS A 75 -15.75 -14.64 13.38
N MET A 76 -15.59 -14.57 12.05
CA MET A 76 -15.65 -15.77 11.20
C MET A 76 -14.51 -16.74 11.53
N GLN A 77 -13.30 -16.23 11.78
CA GLN A 77 -12.16 -17.04 12.22
C GLN A 77 -12.38 -17.66 13.62
N GLU A 78 -13.03 -16.94 14.53
CA GLU A 78 -13.31 -17.42 15.90
C GLU A 78 -14.43 -18.47 15.97
N ASN A 79 -15.34 -18.47 15.00
CA ASN A 79 -16.49 -19.37 14.97
C ASN A 79 -16.61 -20.14 13.65
N PRO A 80 -15.65 -21.03 13.33
CA PRO A 80 -15.71 -21.84 12.12
C PRO A 80 -16.82 -22.89 12.20
N GLU A 81 -17.39 -23.26 11.03
CA GLU A 81 -18.42 -24.31 10.94
C GLU A 81 -17.94 -25.64 11.56
N ASP A 82 -16.69 -26.01 11.31
CA ASP A 82 -15.98 -27.12 11.94
C ASP A 82 -14.46 -26.86 11.98
N SER A 83 -13.70 -27.75 12.62
CA SER A 83 -12.24 -27.62 12.76
C SER A 83 -11.44 -28.27 11.62
N SER A 84 -12.10 -28.68 10.53
CA SER A 84 -11.42 -29.25 9.37
C SER A 84 -10.61 -28.19 8.64
N THR A 85 -9.50 -28.62 8.02
CA THR A 85 -8.72 -27.72 7.16
C THR A 85 -9.54 -27.17 5.99
N TYR A 86 -10.60 -27.86 5.58
CA TYR A 86 -11.50 -27.38 4.53
C TYR A 86 -12.31 -26.15 4.99
N ALA A 87 -12.95 -26.22 6.15
CA ALA A 87 -13.70 -25.10 6.71
C ALA A 87 -12.79 -23.88 6.97
N LEU A 88 -11.58 -24.12 7.50
CA LEU A 88 -10.60 -23.04 7.72
C LEU A 88 -10.14 -22.40 6.40
N LYS A 89 -9.90 -23.19 5.35
CA LYS A 89 -9.55 -22.65 4.02
C LYS A 89 -10.65 -21.81 3.41
N LYS A 90 -11.91 -22.20 3.61
CA LYS A 90 -13.07 -21.41 3.16
C LYS A 90 -13.07 -20.04 3.83
N ILE A 91 -12.89 -19.98 5.15
CA ILE A 91 -12.83 -18.73 5.91
C ILE A 91 -11.68 -17.84 5.45
N GLU A 92 -10.46 -18.40 5.30
CA GLU A 92 -9.32 -17.61 4.82
C GLU A 92 -9.51 -17.15 3.36
N GLY A 93 -10.19 -17.92 2.52
CA GLY A 93 -10.56 -17.48 1.17
C GLY A 93 -11.53 -16.30 1.18
N GLU A 94 -12.61 -16.38 1.97
CA GLU A 94 -13.57 -15.28 2.11
C GLU A 94 -12.90 -14.02 2.70
N ARG A 95 -12.01 -14.20 3.68
CA ARG A 95 -11.20 -13.11 4.24
C ARG A 95 -10.28 -12.48 3.20
N PHE A 96 -9.71 -13.27 2.29
CA PHE A 96 -8.87 -12.76 1.21
C PHE A 96 -9.66 -11.89 0.24
N ASP A 97 -10.83 -12.36 -0.21
CA ASP A 97 -11.68 -11.60 -1.13
C ASP A 97 -12.08 -10.23 -0.54
N VAL A 98 -12.37 -10.20 0.76
CA VAL A 98 -12.69 -8.95 1.48
C VAL A 98 -11.48 -8.00 1.52
N TRP A 99 -10.31 -8.48 1.94
CA TRP A 99 -9.14 -7.62 2.09
C TRP A 99 -8.56 -7.16 0.75
N ASP A 100 -8.51 -8.03 -0.27
CA ASP A 100 -8.07 -7.65 -1.61
C ASP A 100 -9.03 -6.62 -2.23
N GLY A 101 -10.34 -6.81 -2.05
CA GLY A 101 -11.35 -5.83 -2.47
C GLY A 101 -11.16 -4.47 -1.80
N LEU A 102 -10.98 -4.45 -0.48
CA LEU A 102 -10.75 -3.20 0.28
C LEU A 102 -9.43 -2.53 -0.10
N LEU A 103 -8.36 -3.30 -0.31
CA LEU A 103 -7.07 -2.77 -0.75
C LEU A 103 -7.20 -2.06 -2.11
N ASN A 104 -7.84 -2.71 -3.07
CA ASN A 104 -8.05 -2.18 -4.41
C ASN A 104 -8.96 -0.94 -4.40
N GLU A 105 -10.00 -0.95 -3.57
CA GLU A 105 -10.89 0.21 -3.38
C GLU A 105 -10.11 1.41 -2.81
N VAL A 106 -9.35 1.20 -1.73
CA VAL A 106 -8.51 2.26 -1.13
C VAL A 106 -7.50 2.78 -2.13
N TYR A 107 -6.82 1.90 -2.87
CA TYR A 107 -5.88 2.31 -3.92
C TYR A 107 -6.56 3.19 -4.98
N GLY A 108 -7.76 2.83 -5.42
CA GLY A 108 -8.56 3.63 -6.35
C GLY A 108 -8.87 5.03 -5.82
N VAL A 109 -9.29 5.14 -4.55
CA VAL A 109 -9.52 6.46 -3.92
C VAL A 109 -8.23 7.29 -3.87
N LEU A 110 -7.09 6.66 -3.59
CA LEU A 110 -5.81 7.36 -3.53
C LEU A 110 -5.36 7.88 -4.91
N GLN A 111 -5.74 7.21 -6.01
CA GLN A 111 -5.49 7.72 -7.36
C GLN A 111 -6.15 9.08 -7.60
N ASP A 112 -7.31 9.33 -6.99
CA ASP A 112 -8.04 10.60 -7.12
C ASP A 112 -7.54 11.68 -6.15
N GLN A 113 -6.99 11.30 -4.99
CA GLN A 113 -6.58 12.25 -3.94
C GLN A 113 -5.12 12.70 -4.01
N LEU A 114 -4.24 11.84 -4.51
CA LEU A 114 -2.80 12.08 -4.55
C LEU A 114 -2.41 12.86 -5.80
N SER A 115 -1.35 13.67 -5.69
CA SER A 115 -0.71 14.25 -6.86
C SER A 115 -0.08 13.15 -7.70
N HIS A 116 0.10 13.40 -9.00
CA HIS A 116 0.73 12.46 -9.93
C HIS A 116 2.04 11.86 -9.37
N ASP A 117 2.97 12.69 -8.91
CA ASP A 117 4.26 12.22 -8.41
C ASP A 117 4.14 11.32 -7.16
N LYS A 118 3.21 11.63 -6.25
CA LYS A 118 2.94 10.81 -5.07
C LYS A 118 2.28 9.49 -5.44
N MET A 119 1.39 9.51 -6.42
CA MET A 119 0.71 8.31 -6.91
C MET A 119 1.68 7.40 -7.68
N GLU A 120 2.64 7.95 -8.42
CA GLU A 120 3.70 7.19 -9.08
C GLU A 120 4.60 6.52 -8.05
N GLN A 121 5.01 7.26 -7.02
CA GLN A 121 5.77 6.67 -5.90
C GLN A 121 4.98 5.54 -5.22
N LEU A 122 3.70 5.77 -4.90
CA LEU A 122 2.85 4.75 -4.28
C LEU A 122 2.67 3.51 -5.18
N ARG A 123 2.65 3.69 -6.50
CA ARG A 123 2.56 2.56 -7.44
C ARG A 123 3.78 1.66 -7.35
N GLU A 124 4.97 2.24 -7.33
CA GLU A 124 6.21 1.46 -7.17
C GLU A 124 6.27 0.79 -5.80
N GLU A 125 5.91 1.52 -4.72
CA GLU A 125 5.77 0.93 -3.38
C GLU A 125 4.78 -0.25 -3.36
N GLN A 126 3.69 -0.20 -4.12
CA GLN A 126 2.75 -1.32 -4.22
C GLN A 126 3.29 -2.52 -4.98
N ARG A 127 4.09 -2.33 -6.04
CA ARG A 127 4.72 -3.44 -6.75
C ARG A 127 5.70 -4.17 -5.84
N GLU A 128 6.56 -3.42 -5.17
CA GLU A 128 7.52 -3.96 -4.20
C GLU A 128 6.80 -4.68 -3.04
N TRP A 129 5.70 -4.09 -2.55
CA TRP A 129 4.91 -4.70 -1.48
C TRP A 129 4.24 -6.02 -1.92
N ILE A 130 3.75 -6.13 -3.16
CA ILE A 130 3.18 -7.39 -3.68
C ILE A 130 4.25 -8.49 -3.70
N GLU A 131 5.45 -8.19 -4.20
CA GLU A 131 6.56 -9.15 -4.18
C GLU A 131 6.91 -9.57 -2.75
N TYR A 132 7.00 -8.62 -1.82
CA TYR A 132 7.23 -8.89 -0.41
C TYR A 132 6.14 -9.80 0.19
N ARG A 133 4.87 -9.48 -0.07
CA ARG A 133 3.72 -10.24 0.44
C ARG A 133 3.77 -11.68 -0.04
N ASP A 134 3.92 -11.88 -1.34
CA ASP A 134 3.84 -13.19 -1.97
C ASP A 134 5.03 -14.07 -1.55
N ASN A 135 6.24 -13.48 -1.45
CA ASN A 135 7.42 -14.19 -0.95
C ASN A 135 7.28 -14.56 0.52
N THR A 136 6.80 -13.63 1.37
CA THR A 136 6.61 -13.87 2.81
C THR A 136 5.57 -14.97 3.05
N ALA A 137 4.45 -14.94 2.33
CA ALA A 137 3.42 -15.98 2.39
C ALA A 137 3.97 -17.34 1.94
N LYS A 138 4.76 -17.37 0.86
CA LYS A 138 5.38 -18.61 0.39
C LYS A 138 6.35 -19.16 1.42
N GLU A 139 7.27 -18.36 1.93
CA GLU A 139 8.25 -18.78 2.94
C GLU A 139 7.58 -19.32 4.20
N ALA A 140 6.56 -18.63 4.72
CA ALA A 140 5.80 -19.06 5.90
C ALA A 140 5.09 -20.41 5.67
N SER A 141 4.59 -20.65 4.46
CA SER A 141 3.87 -21.89 4.11
C SER A 141 4.77 -23.13 4.09
N LEU A 142 6.07 -22.96 3.76
CA LEU A 142 7.01 -24.08 3.56
C LEU A 142 7.25 -24.91 4.83
N GLN A 143 6.98 -24.38 6.02
CA GLN A 143 7.03 -25.18 7.26
C GLN A 143 6.04 -26.37 7.25
N TYR A 144 5.01 -26.31 6.40
CA TYR A 144 3.97 -27.31 6.24
C TYR A 144 4.01 -28.01 4.87
N GLU A 145 5.14 -27.94 4.17
CA GLU A 145 5.29 -28.42 2.79
C GLU A 145 4.68 -29.82 2.56
N GLY A 146 3.88 -29.94 1.51
CA GLY A 146 3.23 -31.20 1.12
C GLY A 146 1.99 -31.58 1.95
N GLY A 147 1.63 -30.77 2.94
CA GLY A 147 0.41 -30.91 3.74
C GLY A 147 -0.72 -29.99 3.29
N THR A 148 -1.95 -30.28 3.73
CA THR A 148 -3.09 -29.38 3.50
C THR A 148 -2.94 -28.03 4.22
N MET A 149 -2.11 -27.98 5.27
CA MET A 149 -1.81 -26.79 6.06
C MET A 149 -0.92 -25.80 5.30
N GLU A 150 -0.10 -26.23 4.33
CA GLU A 150 0.75 -25.32 3.52
C GLU A 150 -0.09 -24.22 2.88
N GLN A 151 -1.14 -24.60 2.13
CA GLN A 151 -1.99 -23.62 1.47
C GLN A 151 -2.82 -22.80 2.46
N LEU A 152 -3.18 -23.37 3.62
CA LEU A 152 -3.91 -22.61 4.64
C LEU A 152 -3.02 -21.50 5.22
N GLU A 153 -1.78 -21.83 5.57
CA GLU A 153 -0.80 -20.86 6.07
C GLU A 153 -0.47 -19.79 5.03
N TYR A 154 -0.28 -20.18 3.76
CA TYR A 154 -0.05 -19.24 2.66
C TYR A 154 -1.14 -18.16 2.60
N VAL A 155 -2.41 -18.57 2.56
CA VAL A 155 -3.54 -17.62 2.45
C VAL A 155 -3.70 -16.80 3.74
N ALA A 156 -3.49 -17.40 4.91
CA ALA A 156 -3.56 -16.68 6.18
C ALA A 156 -2.53 -15.53 6.24
N VAL A 157 -1.29 -15.76 5.79
CA VAL A 157 -0.25 -14.72 5.74
C VAL A 157 -0.54 -13.66 4.67
N MET A 158 -1.05 -14.07 3.49
CA MET A 158 -1.52 -13.13 2.47
C MET A 158 -2.57 -12.17 3.05
N ASN A 159 -3.53 -12.70 3.81
CA ASN A 159 -4.59 -11.92 4.43
C ASN A 159 -4.06 -10.94 5.47
N ASP A 160 -3.21 -11.40 6.38
CA ASP A 160 -2.65 -10.54 7.44
C ASP A 160 -1.85 -9.36 6.86
N LEU A 161 -1.04 -9.61 5.83
CA LEU A 161 -0.26 -8.56 5.18
C LEU A 161 -1.14 -7.61 4.36
N THR A 162 -2.18 -8.13 3.70
CA THR A 162 -3.12 -7.30 2.91
C THR A 162 -3.97 -6.42 3.83
N GLU A 163 -4.42 -6.94 4.96
CA GLU A 163 -5.08 -6.16 6.02
C GLU A 163 -4.19 -5.01 6.49
N ASP A 164 -2.97 -5.33 6.95
CA ASP A 164 -2.02 -4.35 7.48
C ASP A 164 -1.73 -3.25 6.45
N ARG A 165 -1.52 -3.64 5.18
CA ARG A 165 -1.28 -2.69 4.09
C ARG A 165 -2.48 -1.80 3.81
N THR A 166 -3.69 -2.35 3.84
CA THR A 166 -4.92 -1.56 3.61
C THR A 166 -5.08 -0.48 4.67
N PHE A 167 -4.85 -0.82 5.95
CA PHE A 167 -4.81 0.17 7.03
C PHE A 167 -3.68 1.19 6.87
N GLU A 168 -2.50 0.75 6.44
CA GLU A 168 -1.36 1.64 6.18
C GLU A 168 -1.71 2.69 5.11
N LEU A 169 -2.31 2.26 4.00
CA LEU A 169 -2.67 3.15 2.89
C LEU A 169 -3.64 4.24 3.34
N VAL A 170 -4.71 3.88 4.06
CA VAL A 170 -5.67 4.85 4.61
C VAL A 170 -4.99 5.78 5.60
N ASN A 171 -4.18 5.25 6.52
CA ASN A 171 -3.56 6.06 7.56
C ASN A 171 -2.53 7.06 7.04
N LYS A 172 -1.75 6.69 6.03
CA LYS A 172 -0.65 7.52 5.52
C LYS A 172 -1.07 8.48 4.41
N TYR A 173 -1.98 8.06 3.52
CA TYR A 173 -2.20 8.78 2.26
C TYR A 173 -3.59 9.42 2.15
N MET A 174 -4.61 8.91 2.86
CA MET A 174 -5.97 9.41 2.75
C MET A 174 -6.18 10.69 3.57
N LYS A 175 -6.87 11.68 2.98
CA LYS A 175 -7.19 12.97 3.59
C LYS A 175 -8.52 12.93 4.36
#